data_AF-A0A7C7ZQA8-F1
#
_entry.id   AF-A0A7C7ZQA8-F1
#
_cell.length_a   1.000
_cell.length_b   1.000
_cell.length_c   1.000
_cell.angle_alpha   90.00
_cell.angle_beta   90.00
_cell.angle_gamma   90.00
#
_symmetry.space_group_name_H-M   'P 1'
#
loop_
_entity.id
_entity.type
_entity.pdbx_description
1 polymer ?
#
loop_
_entity_poly.entity_id
_entity_poly.type
_entity_poly.pdbx_seq_one_letter_code
_entity_poly.pdbx_strand_id
1 'polypeptide(L)'
;MPSSNQIQPDWLSPEEYQMIVAPSLKVSAELAASRGDPKLFQDLPSMLCLMYLVSSLKDYYIDEWALVSGMSNEESLHKAPEAACMMVLTEGNVAKSELGSMISALNRAYQQVKAEDVCIAADVDLKSAWEAMKKGEHEQFLVQLEQAAKKFVQSLNRWEKVRI
;
A
#
# COMPACT_ATOMS: atom_id res chain seq x y z
N MET A 1 -5.99 32.71 -5.21
CA MET A 1 -5.03 31.59 -5.18
C MET A 1 -5.78 30.36 -4.71
N PRO A 2 -5.91 29.29 -5.50
CA PRO A 2 -6.56 28.09 -5.00
C PRO A 2 -5.57 27.32 -4.14
N SER A 3 -5.89 27.18 -2.85
CA SER A 3 -5.23 26.24 -1.96
C SER A 3 -5.64 24.84 -2.40
N SER A 4 -4.66 24.02 -2.77
CA SER A 4 -4.85 22.61 -3.08
C SER A 4 -5.30 21.86 -1.82
N ASN A 5 -6.60 21.84 -1.56
CA ASN A 5 -7.19 20.82 -0.70
C ASN A 5 -7.03 19.49 -1.43
N GLN A 6 -5.92 18.81 -1.14
CA GLN A 6 -5.78 17.39 -1.37
C GLN A 6 -7.06 16.73 -0.83
N ILE A 7 -7.74 15.99 -1.69
CA ILE A 7 -8.94 15.22 -1.33
C ILE A 7 -8.47 14.21 -0.29
N GLN A 8 -8.57 14.58 1.00
CA GLN A 8 -8.34 13.65 2.07
C GLN A 8 -9.43 12.59 1.95
N PRO A 9 -9.06 11.32 2.01
CA PRO A 9 -10.06 10.28 1.99
C PRO A 9 -10.92 10.35 3.25
N ASP A 10 -12.24 10.55 3.10
CA ASP A 10 -13.23 10.58 4.19
C ASP A 10 -13.33 9.26 4.99
N TRP A 11 -12.50 8.28 4.67
CA TRP A 11 -12.50 6.94 5.26
C TRP A 11 -11.38 6.69 6.29
N LEU A 12 -10.42 7.60 6.48
CA LEU A 12 -9.46 7.51 7.59
C LEU A 12 -9.30 8.84 8.32
N SER A 13 -8.85 8.76 9.57
CA SER A 13 -8.34 9.94 10.25
C SER A 13 -7.08 10.46 9.53
N PRO A 14 -6.76 11.77 9.64
CA PRO A 14 -5.53 12.30 9.07
C PRO A 14 -4.27 11.58 9.56
N GLU A 15 -4.26 11.13 10.82
CA GLU A 15 -3.14 10.40 11.41
C GLU A 15 -2.99 9.01 10.77
N GLU A 16 -4.08 8.25 10.67
CA GLU A 16 -4.10 6.94 10.01
C GLU A 16 -3.67 7.03 8.55
N TYR A 17 -4.13 8.06 7.84
CA TYR A 17 -3.72 8.29 6.46
C TYR A 17 -2.21 8.57 6.35
N GLN A 18 -1.67 9.44 7.21
CA GLN A 18 -0.23 9.78 7.22
C GLN A 18 0.65 8.61 7.64
N MET A 19 0.11 7.69 8.43
CA MET A 19 0.83 6.50 8.86
C MET A 19 0.80 5.38 7.83
N ILE A 20 -0.37 5.08 7.28
CA ILE A 20 -0.62 3.85 6.54
C ILE A 20 -0.54 4.11 5.04
N VAL A 21 -1.24 5.15 4.57
CA VAL A 21 -1.57 5.31 3.14
C VAL A 21 -0.56 6.20 2.43
N ALA A 22 -0.31 7.40 2.95
CA ALA A 22 0.61 8.37 2.35
C ALA A 22 2.02 7.81 2.10
N PRO A 23 2.70 7.18 3.08
CA PRO A 23 4.04 6.64 2.85
C PRO A 23 4.03 5.44 1.90
N SER A 24 3.00 4.60 1.95
CA SER A 24 2.84 3.45 1.03
C SER A 24 2.67 3.90 -0.42
N LEU A 25 1.89 4.97 -0.65
CA LEU A 25 1.73 5.58 -1.98
C LEU A 25 3.04 6.14 -2.50
N LYS A 26 3.75 6.91 -1.67
CA LYS A 26 5.05 7.49 -2.03
C LYS A 26 6.01 6.40 -2.48
N VAL A 27 6.25 5.39 -1.63
CA VAL A 27 7.20 4.32 -1.91
C VAL A 27 6.79 3.51 -3.16
N SER A 28 5.51 3.20 -3.31
CA SER A 28 5.04 2.45 -4.48
C SER A 28 5.16 3.24 -5.77
N ALA A 29 4.86 4.54 -5.76
CA ALA A 29 5.01 5.41 -6.93
C ALA A 29 6.47 5.60 -7.32
N GLU A 30 7.37 5.80 -6.35
CA GLU A 30 8.82 5.87 -6.59
C GLU A 30 9.37 4.55 -7.15
N LEU A 31 8.84 3.41 -6.67
CA LEU A 31 9.22 2.09 -7.19
C LEU A 31 8.75 1.91 -8.64
N ALA A 32 7.51 2.26 -8.97
CA ALA A 32 7.00 2.23 -10.35
C ALA A 32 7.87 3.10 -11.28
N ALA A 33 8.17 4.33 -10.85
CA ALA A 33 9.03 5.25 -11.60
C ALA A 33 10.43 4.65 -11.84
N SER A 34 11.02 4.00 -10.84
CA SER A 34 12.33 3.33 -10.96
C SER A 34 12.32 2.13 -11.92
N ARG A 35 11.14 1.57 -12.20
CA ARG A 35 10.93 0.43 -13.11
C ARG A 35 10.60 0.87 -14.54
N GLY A 36 10.51 2.16 -14.79
CA GLY A 36 10.27 2.74 -16.12
C GLY A 36 8.83 3.20 -16.36
N ASP A 37 7.93 3.03 -15.38
CA ASP A 37 6.54 3.43 -15.49
C ASP A 37 6.31 4.77 -14.75
N PRO A 38 6.07 5.88 -15.48
CA PRO A 38 5.94 7.20 -14.85
C PRO A 38 4.65 7.36 -14.03
N LYS A 39 3.70 6.41 -14.18
CA LYS A 39 2.44 6.40 -13.44
C LYS A 39 2.27 5.07 -12.74
N LEU A 40 1.99 5.11 -11.44
CA LEU A 40 1.86 3.92 -10.60
C LEU A 40 0.84 2.91 -11.15
N PHE A 41 -0.31 3.36 -11.67
CA PHE A 41 -1.33 2.44 -12.19
C PHE A 41 -0.90 1.63 -13.42
N GLN A 42 0.20 2.00 -14.08
CA GLN A 42 0.72 1.29 -15.25
C GLN A 42 1.65 0.13 -14.86
N ASP A 43 2.17 0.10 -13.62
CA ASP A 43 3.05 -0.95 -13.13
C ASP A 43 2.30 -1.86 -12.14
N LEU A 44 1.78 -2.98 -12.65
CA LEU A 44 1.01 -3.95 -11.85
C LEU A 44 1.77 -4.43 -10.59
N PRO A 45 3.06 -4.81 -10.66
CA PRO A 45 3.84 -5.14 -9.46
C PRO A 45 3.83 -4.05 -8.39
N SER A 46 3.96 -2.77 -8.75
CA SER A 46 3.91 -1.68 -7.77
C SER A 46 2.50 -1.38 -7.28
N MET A 47 1.46 -1.61 -8.09
CA MET A 47 0.05 -1.58 -7.62
C MET A 47 -0.24 -2.67 -6.58
N LEU A 48 0.28 -3.89 -6.79
CA LEU A 48 0.19 -4.96 -5.80
C LEU A 48 1.03 -4.66 -4.56
N CYS A 49 2.18 -4.01 -4.73
CA CYS A 49 3.00 -3.55 -3.62
C CYS A 49 2.25 -2.52 -2.76
N LEU A 50 1.55 -1.55 -3.37
CA LEU A 50 0.74 -0.58 -2.63
C LEU A 50 -0.30 -1.29 -1.76
N MET A 51 -1.04 -2.23 -2.34
CA MET A 51 -2.05 -2.98 -1.60
C MET A 51 -1.45 -3.82 -0.47
N TYR A 52 -0.28 -4.43 -0.69
CA TYR A 52 0.47 -5.14 0.34
C TYR A 52 0.84 -4.23 1.52
N LEU A 53 1.52 -3.10 1.25
CA LEU A 53 1.98 -2.19 2.28
C LEU A 53 0.82 -1.62 3.11
N VAL A 54 -0.26 -1.17 2.44
CA VAL A 54 -1.43 -0.61 3.12
C VAL A 54 -2.15 -1.69 3.92
N SER A 55 -2.30 -2.90 3.38
CA SER A 55 -2.96 -4.02 4.11
C SER A 55 -2.20 -4.36 5.38
N SER A 56 -0.88 -4.52 5.29
CA SER A 56 -0.07 -4.98 6.40
C SER A 56 0.16 -3.89 7.45
N LEU A 57 0.38 -2.62 7.06
CA LEU A 57 0.44 -1.50 8.02
C LEU A 57 -0.90 -1.30 8.74
N LYS A 58 -2.02 -1.49 8.03
CA LYS A 58 -3.35 -1.49 8.63
C LYS A 58 -3.51 -2.63 9.64
N ASP A 59 -3.06 -3.84 9.33
CA ASP A 59 -3.12 -4.97 10.27
C ASP A 59 -2.29 -4.67 11.53
N TYR A 60 -1.05 -4.15 11.41
CA TYR A 60 -0.26 -3.74 12.57
C TYR A 60 -0.93 -2.64 13.41
N TYR A 61 -1.53 -1.66 12.75
CA TYR A 61 -2.25 -0.58 13.42
C TYR A 61 -3.48 -1.10 14.18
N ILE A 62 -4.25 -2.02 13.59
CA ILE A 62 -5.40 -2.63 14.25
C ILE A 62 -4.95 -3.46 15.46
N ASP A 63 -3.94 -4.32 15.28
CA ASP A 63 -3.47 -5.24 16.32
C ASP A 63 -2.90 -4.50 17.54
N GLU A 64 -2.22 -3.37 17.33
CA GLU A 64 -1.50 -2.69 18.39
C GLU A 64 -2.20 -1.44 18.93
N TRP A 65 -2.93 -0.69 18.09
CA TRP A 65 -3.45 0.64 18.46
C TRP A 65 -4.97 0.77 18.45
N ALA A 66 -5.72 -0.01 17.65
CA ALA A 66 -7.18 0.10 17.63
C ALA A 66 -7.83 -0.21 18.99
N LEU A 67 -7.16 -0.98 19.85
CA LEU A 67 -7.60 -1.25 21.23
C LEU A 67 -7.43 -0.04 22.18
N VAL A 68 -6.65 0.97 21.80
CA VAL A 68 -6.22 2.06 22.71
C VAL A 68 -6.78 3.43 22.27
N SER A 69 -7.04 3.64 20.98
CA SER A 69 -7.13 5.00 20.42
C SER A 69 -8.54 5.51 20.07
N GLY A 70 -9.55 4.64 19.94
CA GLY A 70 -10.93 5.06 19.61
C GLY A 70 -11.06 5.80 18.27
N MET A 71 -10.12 5.58 17.34
CA MET A 71 -10.07 6.21 16.01
C MET A 71 -11.05 5.56 15.01
N SER A 72 -10.77 5.58 13.70
CA SER A 72 -11.69 5.07 12.67
C SER A 72 -12.20 3.68 13.01
N ASN A 73 -13.45 3.39 12.68
CA ASN A 73 -13.98 2.06 12.90
C ASN A 73 -13.19 1.03 12.07
N GLU A 74 -13.13 -0.20 12.58
CA GLU A 74 -12.36 -1.28 11.96
C GLU A 74 -12.78 -1.52 10.50
N GLU A 75 -14.06 -1.34 10.19
CA GLU A 75 -14.60 -1.49 8.83
C GLU A 75 -13.96 -0.50 7.83
N SER A 76 -13.78 0.76 8.23
CA SER A 76 -13.13 1.79 7.42
C SER A 76 -11.65 1.46 7.20
N LEU A 77 -10.96 0.98 8.24
CA LEU A 77 -9.57 0.53 8.13
C LEU A 77 -9.44 -0.65 7.15
N HIS A 78 -10.35 -1.63 7.19
CA HIS A 78 -10.33 -2.76 6.25
C HIS A 78 -10.54 -2.36 4.79
N LYS A 79 -11.18 -1.22 4.51
CA LYS A 79 -11.34 -0.67 3.15
C LYS A 79 -10.12 0.11 2.65
N ALA A 80 -9.17 0.42 3.52
CA ALA A 80 -8.01 1.26 3.19
C ALA A 80 -7.18 0.78 1.99
N PRO A 81 -6.86 -0.53 1.85
CA PRO A 81 -6.03 -0.99 0.73
C PRO A 81 -6.72 -0.79 -0.62
N GLU A 82 -8.00 -1.15 -0.72
CA GLU A 82 -8.78 -0.97 -1.94
C GLU A 82 -8.97 0.50 -2.28
N ALA A 83 -9.25 1.32 -1.27
CA ALA A 83 -9.46 2.75 -1.46
C ALA A 83 -8.18 3.47 -1.92
N ALA A 84 -7.01 3.07 -1.41
CA ALA A 84 -5.71 3.57 -1.88
C ALA A 84 -5.48 3.22 -3.36
N CYS A 85 -5.74 1.97 -3.77
CA CYS A 85 -5.66 1.58 -5.18
C CYS A 85 -6.67 2.34 -6.05
N MET A 86 -7.90 2.55 -5.56
CA MET A 86 -8.94 3.28 -6.28
C MET A 86 -8.56 4.75 -6.50
N MET A 87 -7.91 5.37 -5.51
CA MET A 87 -7.38 6.72 -5.62
C MET A 87 -6.34 6.83 -6.75
N VAL A 88 -5.39 5.90 -6.80
CA VAL A 88 -4.35 5.85 -7.85
C VAL A 88 -4.95 5.64 -9.24
N LEU A 89 -5.94 4.75 -9.38
CA LEU A 89 -6.62 4.53 -10.66
C LEU A 89 -7.42 5.77 -11.10
N THR A 90 -8.09 6.42 -10.16
CA THR A 90 -8.86 7.65 -10.42
C THR A 90 -7.96 8.79 -10.86
N GLU A 91 -6.83 9.01 -10.16
CA GLU A 91 -5.81 9.98 -10.55
C GLU A 91 -5.18 9.65 -11.91
N GLY A 92 -5.08 8.36 -12.22
CA GLY A 92 -4.68 7.85 -13.52
C GLY A 92 -5.64 8.14 -14.68
N ASN A 93 -6.82 8.72 -14.40
CA ASN A 93 -7.94 8.89 -15.34
C ASN A 93 -8.48 7.57 -15.92
N VAL A 94 -8.41 6.48 -15.14
CA VAL A 94 -9.10 5.23 -15.49
C VAL A 94 -10.62 5.50 -15.50
N ALA A 95 -11.33 4.95 -16.49
CA ALA A 95 -12.76 5.22 -16.62
C ALA A 95 -13.52 4.67 -15.41
N LYS A 96 -14.53 5.41 -14.93
CA LYS A 96 -15.36 4.99 -13.79
C LYS A 96 -15.99 3.60 -13.98
N SER A 97 -16.29 3.23 -15.23
CA SER A 97 -16.81 1.91 -15.61
C SER A 97 -15.80 0.78 -15.44
N GLU A 98 -14.50 1.07 -15.41
CA GLU A 98 -13.40 0.11 -15.32
C GLU A 98 -12.85 -0.03 -13.90
N LEU A 99 -13.03 0.99 -13.05
CA LEU A 99 -12.51 0.99 -11.67
C LEU A 99 -12.90 -0.27 -10.89
N GLY A 100 -14.18 -0.67 -10.93
CA GLY A 100 -14.66 -1.83 -10.18
C GLY A 100 -14.04 -3.15 -10.64
N SER A 101 -13.86 -3.34 -11.96
CA SER A 101 -13.26 -4.56 -12.50
C SER A 101 -11.76 -4.62 -12.24
N MET A 102 -11.06 -3.47 -12.34
CA MET A 102 -9.63 -3.37 -12.05
C MET A 102 -9.32 -3.62 -10.57
N ILE A 103 -10.07 -3.01 -9.64
CA ILE A 103 -9.92 -3.27 -8.20
C ILE A 103 -10.21 -4.74 -7.89
N SER A 104 -11.26 -5.32 -8.46
CA SER A 104 -11.56 -6.74 -8.30
C SER A 104 -10.43 -7.64 -8.81
N ALA A 105 -9.80 -7.28 -9.93
CA ALA A 105 -8.67 -8.01 -10.50
C ALA A 105 -7.42 -7.90 -9.61
N LEU A 106 -7.10 -6.70 -9.12
CA LEU A 106 -6.01 -6.44 -8.19
C LEU A 106 -6.17 -7.28 -6.93
N ASN A 107 -7.34 -7.22 -6.28
CA ASN A 107 -7.66 -8.01 -5.09
C ASN A 107 -7.42 -9.51 -5.33
N ARG A 108 -7.94 -10.07 -6.42
CA ARG A 108 -7.72 -11.49 -6.75
C ARG A 108 -6.24 -11.82 -6.93
N ALA A 109 -5.50 -10.97 -7.65
CA ALA A 109 -4.06 -11.16 -7.83
C ALA A 109 -3.32 -11.12 -6.49
N TYR A 110 -3.66 -10.18 -5.61
CA TYR A 110 -3.05 -10.09 -4.28
C TYR A 110 -3.37 -11.28 -3.38
N GLN A 111 -4.61 -11.79 -3.41
CA GLN A 111 -4.95 -13.02 -2.68
C GLN A 111 -4.12 -14.22 -3.16
N GLN A 112 -3.84 -14.32 -4.46
CA GLN A 112 -2.96 -15.37 -5.00
C GLN A 112 -1.51 -15.19 -4.51
N VAL A 113 -0.99 -13.97 -4.58
CA VAL A 113 0.37 -13.63 -4.10
C VAL A 113 0.53 -13.96 -2.62
N LYS A 114 -0.49 -13.63 -1.80
CA LYS A 114 -0.51 -13.94 -0.36
C LYS A 114 -0.57 -15.44 -0.08
N ALA A 115 -1.40 -16.18 -0.82
CA ALA A 115 -1.55 -17.63 -0.65
C ALA A 115 -0.28 -18.43 -1.02
N GLU A 116 0.62 -17.82 -1.78
CA GLU A 116 1.87 -18.42 -2.26
C GLU A 116 3.10 -17.92 -1.49
N ASP A 117 2.87 -17.25 -0.35
CA ASP A 117 3.94 -16.80 0.56
C ASP A 117 4.99 -15.88 -0.07
N VAL A 118 4.62 -15.18 -1.15
CA VAL A 118 5.52 -14.25 -1.86
C VAL A 118 5.97 -13.08 -0.98
N CYS A 119 5.17 -12.74 0.05
CA CYS A 119 5.41 -11.61 0.94
C CYS A 119 6.48 -11.87 2.01
N ILE A 120 6.87 -13.12 2.30
CA ILE A 120 7.71 -13.48 3.47
C ILE A 120 8.99 -12.65 3.57
N ALA A 121 9.68 -12.45 2.44
CA ALA A 121 10.93 -11.70 2.43
C ALA A 121 10.73 -10.21 2.73
N ALA A 122 9.58 -9.66 2.38
CA ALA A 122 9.21 -8.27 2.62
C ALA A 122 8.65 -8.04 4.04
N ASP A 123 8.02 -9.06 4.63
CA ASP A 123 7.38 -8.95 5.96
C ASP A 123 8.39 -8.58 7.06
N VAL A 124 9.63 -9.07 6.96
CA VAL A 124 10.72 -8.78 7.92
C VAL A 124 11.05 -7.28 7.96
N ASP A 125 11.22 -6.66 6.80
CA ASP A 125 11.54 -5.23 6.72
C ASP A 125 10.30 -4.40 7.06
N LEU A 126 9.11 -4.86 6.67
CA LEU A 126 7.88 -4.14 6.97
C LEU A 126 7.60 -4.08 8.48
N LYS A 127 7.83 -5.20 9.19
CA LYS A 127 7.79 -5.21 10.65
C LYS A 127 8.80 -4.24 11.26
N SER A 128 10.02 -4.20 10.70
CA SER A 128 11.06 -3.27 11.15
C SER A 128 10.68 -1.80 10.89
N ALA A 129 9.99 -1.53 9.78
CA ALA A 129 9.43 -0.22 9.48
C ALA A 129 8.40 0.19 10.53
N TRP A 130 7.46 -0.70 10.87
CA TRP A 130 6.46 -0.45 11.92
C TRP A 130 7.11 -0.14 13.28
N GLU A 131 8.13 -0.90 13.68
CA GLU A 131 8.86 -0.63 14.92
C GLU A 131 9.55 0.75 14.93
N ALA A 132 10.15 1.16 13.82
CA ALA A 132 10.76 2.49 13.68
C ALA A 132 9.70 3.60 13.77
N MET A 133 8.54 3.40 13.14
CA MET A 133 7.42 4.33 13.21
C MET A 133 6.96 4.56 14.65
N LYS A 134 6.78 3.49 15.44
CA LYS A 134 6.37 3.60 16.86
C LYS A 134 7.35 4.41 17.71
N LYS A 135 8.62 4.43 17.33
CA LYS A 135 9.68 5.19 18.02
C LYS A 135 9.81 6.64 17.52
N GLY A 136 9.02 7.04 16.52
CA GLY A 136 9.14 8.34 15.86
C GLY A 136 10.37 8.46 14.95
N GLU A 137 10.99 7.33 14.58
CA GLU A 137 12.19 7.28 13.73
C GLU A 137 11.79 7.35 12.24
N HIS A 138 11.26 8.50 11.81
CA HIS A 138 10.63 8.66 10.49
C HIS A 138 11.54 8.31 9.29
N GLU A 139 12.82 8.68 9.34
CA GLU A 139 13.78 8.33 8.27
C GLU A 139 13.98 6.82 8.19
N GLN A 140 14.15 6.17 9.34
CA GLN A 140 14.34 4.72 9.41
C GLN A 140 13.08 3.97 8.97
N PHE A 141 11.90 4.47 9.32
CA PHE A 141 10.61 3.96 8.84
C PHE A 141 10.57 3.95 7.31
N LEU A 142 10.85 5.08 6.65
CA LEU A 142 10.82 5.17 5.19
C LEU A 142 11.85 4.25 4.54
N VAL A 143 13.08 4.19 5.06
CA VAL A 143 14.12 3.30 4.56
C VAL A 143 13.68 1.83 4.61
N GLN A 144 13.11 1.38 5.73
CA GLN A 144 12.64 0.00 5.87
C GLN A 144 11.41 -0.27 4.99
N LEU A 145 10.50 0.70 4.86
CA LEU A 145 9.33 0.58 4.00
C LEU A 145 9.73 0.43 2.52
N GLU A 146 10.73 1.19 2.06
CA GLU A 146 11.31 1.04 0.72
C GLU A 146 11.95 -0.33 0.51
N GLN A 147 12.65 -0.87 1.51
CA GLN A 147 13.25 -2.20 1.40
C GLN A 147 12.19 -3.30 1.33
N ALA A 148 11.14 -3.21 2.16
CA ALA A 148 9.98 -4.09 2.09
C ALA A 148 9.37 -4.07 0.68
N ALA A 149 9.14 -2.87 0.12
CA ALA A 149 8.58 -2.71 -1.22
C ALA A 149 9.46 -3.34 -2.32
N LYS A 150 10.78 -3.08 -2.28
CA LYS A 150 11.75 -3.66 -3.22
C LYS A 150 11.76 -5.19 -3.13
N LYS A 151 11.80 -5.75 -1.92
CA LYS A 151 11.77 -7.21 -1.70
C LYS A 151 10.46 -7.84 -2.15
N PHE A 152 9.32 -7.18 -1.92
CA PHE A 152 8.02 -7.65 -2.38
C PHE A 152 8.00 -7.76 -3.91
N VAL A 153 8.34 -6.69 -4.63
CA VAL A 153 8.35 -6.70 -6.10
C VAL A 153 9.38 -7.68 -6.66
N GLN A 154 10.56 -7.81 -6.04
CA GLN A 154 11.54 -8.82 -6.46
C GLN A 154 11.02 -10.25 -6.28
N SER A 155 10.34 -10.54 -5.17
CA SER A 155 9.77 -11.86 -4.89
C SER A 155 8.62 -12.16 -5.86
N LEU A 156 7.77 -11.18 -6.13
CA LEU A 156 6.69 -11.26 -7.11
C LEU A 156 7.21 -11.57 -8.52
N ASN A 157 8.22 -10.83 -8.98
CA ASN A 157 8.85 -11.06 -10.29
C ASN A 157 9.49 -12.45 -10.39
N ARG A 158 10.05 -12.99 -9.30
CA ARG A 158 10.61 -14.35 -9.28
C ARG A 158 9.50 -15.40 -9.34
N TRP A 159 8.44 -15.20 -8.58
CA TRP A 159 7.29 -16.09 -8.55
C TRP A 159 6.59 -16.17 -9.93
N GLU A 160 6.40 -15.03 -10.58
CA GLU A 160 5.81 -14.97 -11.94
C GLU A 160 6.66 -15.75 -12.95
N LYS A 161 7.99 -15.60 -12.92
CA LYS A 161 8.91 -16.29 -13.83
C LYS A 161 8.92 -17.81 -13.72
N VAL A 162 8.53 -18.37 -12.57
CA VAL A 162 8.48 -19.83 -12.37
C VAL A 162 7.18 -20.44 -12.92
N ARG A 163 6.18 -19.61 -13.23
CA ARG A 163 4.85 -20.04 -13.71
C ARG A 163 4.68 -19.96 -15.23
N ILE A 164 5.61 -19.30 -15.92
CA ILE A 164 5.67 -19.16 -17.39
C ILE A 164 6.60 -20.23 -17.94
#